data_AF-A0A7S4PEV6-F1
#
_entry.id   AF-A0A7S4PEV6-F1
#
_cell.length_a   1.000
_cell.length_b   1.000
_cell.length_c   1.000
_cell.angle_alpha   90.00
_cell.angle_beta   90.00
_cell.angle_gamma   90.00
#
_symmetry.space_group_name_H-M   'P 1'
#
loop_
_entity.id
_entity.type
_entity.pdbx_description
1 polymer ?
#
loop_
_entity_poly.entity_id
_entity_poly.type
_entity_poly.pdbx_seq_one_letter_code
_entity_poly.pdbx_strand_id
1 'polypeptide(L)'
;NSATYEHVEFDLSAGSHILEWVFYKDSSVSKFSDMAFIQEITILGVKSADSECQPCLQGTYSRNEGMSGCSPCRPDTYSNVLGALECVECPSSQFSYIGSVECEDRQPCTEDDWFSSYTPCEDNERSQLFEFNSPVTCDSRNYDGKPDRIDHLECAPCNPGQHRPSGSSECVNCAANLYSPFESNKCKECSAGTYPKKELYFTEFETYALLPGVNSSCVGQCATGGWRLLGPDIDSGVGHGQIADVYLETFVELDTPGVVTYDYSVICNDYCRILFIDIGGGTVVRYPAKNEDNIIQTQQLTAGTHRLQVVFSKFTQIGGDRNNRMIIHEYKISGVKDAPSSSCESCPAGTKSNQGDEFCTPCPAGTYSNE
;
A
#
# COMPACT_ATOMS: atom_id res chain seq x y z
N ASN A 1 11.47 20.83 9.50
CA ASN A 1 10.90 22.06 8.93
C ASN A 1 9.56 21.70 8.33
N SER A 2 8.46 22.07 8.97
CA SER A 2 7.13 21.95 8.38
C SER A 2 7.04 22.89 7.19
N ALA A 3 6.71 22.37 6.01
CA ALA A 3 6.37 23.22 4.88
C ALA A 3 5.10 23.99 5.26
N THR A 4 5.16 25.32 5.18
CA THR A 4 3.97 26.18 5.31
C THR A 4 3.32 26.22 3.94
N TYR A 5 2.06 25.82 3.86
CA TYR A 5 1.30 25.91 2.62
C TYR A 5 1.02 27.38 2.31
N GLU A 6 1.34 27.78 1.08
CA GLU A 6 1.00 29.11 0.58
C GLU A 6 -0.23 29.02 -0.33
N HIS A 7 -1.22 29.87 -0.05
CA HIS A 7 -2.39 30.02 -0.91
C HIS A 7 -2.11 31.12 -1.92
N VAL A 8 -2.23 30.81 -3.21
CA VAL A 8 -1.98 31.76 -4.29
C VAL A 8 -3.19 31.78 -5.23
N GLU A 9 -3.70 32.97 -5.50
CA GLU A 9 -4.83 33.20 -6.40
C GLU A 9 -4.37 33.94 -7.65
N PHE A 10 -4.87 33.51 -8.81
CA PHE A 10 -4.59 34.13 -10.09
C PHE A 10 -5.91 34.49 -10.78
N ASP A 11 -6.08 35.76 -11.10
CA ASP A 11 -7.21 36.21 -11.91
C ASP A 11 -7.07 35.71 -13.34
N LEU A 12 -8.00 34.87 -13.78
CA LEU A 12 -8.07 34.42 -15.17
C LEU A 12 -9.02 35.34 -15.95
N SER A 13 -8.57 35.79 -17.13
CA SER A 13 -9.43 36.53 -18.04
C SER A 13 -10.51 35.62 -18.65
N ALA A 14 -11.56 36.20 -19.23
CA ALA A 14 -12.57 35.38 -19.93
C ALA A 14 -11.98 34.77 -21.20
N GLY A 15 -12.04 33.44 -21.36
CA GLY A 15 -11.53 32.72 -22.53
C GLY A 15 -11.02 31.31 -22.20
N SER A 16 -10.47 30.62 -23.22
CA SER A 16 -9.81 29.33 -23.03
C SER A 16 -8.39 29.53 -22.51
N HIS A 17 -8.04 28.78 -21.47
CA HIS A 17 -6.72 28.84 -20.84
C HIS A 17 -6.11 27.44 -20.80
N ILE A 18 -4.79 27.37 -20.95
CA ILE A 18 -3.98 26.22 -20.55
C ILE A 18 -3.27 26.66 -19.27
N LEU A 19 -3.53 25.96 -18.18
CA LEU A 19 -2.83 26.17 -16.92
C LEU A 19 -1.73 25.11 -16.81
N GLU A 20 -0.50 25.56 -16.71
CA GLU A 20 0.68 24.70 -16.61
C GLU A 20 1.41 25.01 -15.30
N TRP A 21 1.66 23.97 -14.50
CA TRP A 21 2.42 24.08 -13.27
C TRP A 21 3.84 23.59 -13.53
N VAL A 22 4.76 24.54 -13.69
CA VAL A 22 6.17 24.23 -13.95
C VAL A 22 6.97 24.40 -12.67
N PHE A 23 7.48 23.30 -12.14
CA PHE A 23 8.50 23.34 -11.11
C PHE A 23 9.88 23.44 -11.76
N TYR A 24 10.53 24.59 -11.63
CA TYR A 24 11.91 24.78 -12.11
C TYR A 24 12.90 24.68 -10.96
N LYS A 25 13.93 23.86 -11.16
CA LYS A 25 15.07 23.75 -10.25
C LYS A 25 16.34 24.18 -10.95
N ASP A 26 17.09 25.08 -10.31
CA ASP A 26 18.48 25.35 -10.67
C ASP A 26 19.39 24.26 -10.06
N SER A 27 20.30 23.73 -10.88
CA SER A 27 21.24 22.66 -10.52
C SER A 27 22.45 23.16 -9.72
N SER A 28 22.55 24.46 -9.45
CA SER A 28 23.66 25.11 -8.75
C SER A 28 23.79 24.76 -7.26
N VAL A 29 22.70 24.32 -6.60
CA VAL A 29 22.72 23.89 -5.19
C VAL A 29 21.83 22.66 -5.02
N SER A 30 22.42 21.50 -4.70
CA SER A 30 21.65 20.29 -4.35
C SER A 30 21.70 20.05 -2.84
N LYS A 31 20.69 20.53 -2.11
CA LYS A 31 20.37 20.06 -0.76
C LYS A 31 18.92 19.54 -0.79
N PHE A 32 18.78 18.23 -0.55
CA PHE A 32 17.59 17.41 -0.37
C PHE A 32 16.17 18.06 -0.44
N SER A 33 15.28 17.37 -1.19
CA SER A 33 13.82 17.57 -1.32
C SER A 33 13.31 18.83 -2.03
N ASP A 34 13.87 19.13 -3.21
CA ASP A 34 13.29 20.14 -4.10
C ASP A 34 12.05 19.55 -4.79
N MET A 35 10.89 19.67 -4.15
CA MET A 35 9.58 19.23 -4.65
C MET A 35 8.54 20.31 -4.33
N ALA A 36 7.59 20.54 -5.23
CA ALA A 36 6.40 21.33 -4.96
C ALA A 36 5.24 20.38 -4.62
N PHE A 37 4.57 20.62 -3.50
CA PHE A 37 3.32 19.93 -3.15
C PHE A 37 2.16 20.85 -3.51
N ILE A 38 1.22 20.35 -4.31
CA ILE A 38 -0.05 21.03 -4.57
C ILE A 38 -1.11 20.31 -3.74
N GLN A 39 -1.67 21.01 -2.74
CA GLN A 39 -2.67 20.44 -1.85
C GLN A 39 -4.08 20.50 -2.46
N GLU A 40 -4.42 21.61 -3.10
CA GLU A 40 -5.74 21.85 -3.68
C GLU A 40 -5.61 22.74 -4.93
N ILE A 41 -6.40 22.46 -5.96
CA ILE A 41 -6.59 23.34 -7.12
C ILE A 41 -8.08 23.61 -7.23
N THR A 42 -8.46 24.87 -7.05
CA THR A 42 -9.84 25.34 -7.23
C THR A 42 -9.89 26.32 -8.40
N ILE A 43 -10.60 25.96 -9.47
CA ILE A 43 -10.83 26.84 -10.61
C ILE A 43 -12.25 27.41 -10.51
N LEU A 44 -12.34 28.69 -10.18
CA LEU A 44 -13.61 29.40 -10.06
C LEU A 44 -14.03 30.01 -11.41
N GLY A 45 -15.33 30.15 -11.64
CA GLY A 45 -15.84 30.72 -12.90
C GLY A 45 -15.69 29.81 -14.11
N VAL A 46 -15.39 28.52 -13.91
CA VAL A 46 -15.57 27.51 -14.95
C VAL A 46 -17.02 27.55 -15.41
N LYS A 47 -17.21 27.57 -16.73
CA LYS A 47 -18.53 27.55 -17.36
C LYS A 47 -19.09 26.15 -17.11
N SER A 48 -19.69 25.89 -15.94
CA SER A 48 -20.26 24.60 -15.55
C SER A 48 -21.50 24.27 -16.39
N ALA A 49 -21.21 23.95 -17.65
CA ALA A 49 -21.94 23.42 -18.78
C ALA A 49 -21.02 23.81 -19.94
N ASP A 50 -20.09 22.93 -20.31
CA ASP A 50 -19.31 23.11 -21.52
C ASP A 50 -20.27 23.51 -22.64
N SER A 51 -20.03 24.65 -23.32
CA SER A 51 -20.92 25.04 -24.42
C SER A 51 -20.82 24.08 -25.60
N GLU A 52 -19.79 23.25 -25.63
CA GLU A 52 -19.47 22.29 -26.67
C GLU A 52 -18.75 21.10 -26.04
N CYS A 53 -19.06 19.88 -26.48
CA CYS A 53 -18.39 18.68 -25.98
C CYS A 53 -16.91 18.67 -26.39
N GLN A 54 -16.02 18.47 -25.43
CA GLN A 54 -14.59 18.26 -25.71
C GLN A 54 -14.36 16.83 -26.20
N PRO A 55 -13.53 16.62 -27.24
CA PRO A 55 -13.15 15.28 -27.65
C PRO A 55 -12.28 14.61 -26.58
N CYS A 56 -12.46 13.30 -26.37
CA CYS A 56 -11.58 12.53 -25.50
C CYS A 56 -10.12 12.63 -25.94
N LEU A 57 -9.21 12.86 -25.00
CA LEU A 57 -7.79 12.87 -25.28
C LEU A 57 -7.31 11.46 -25.67
N GLN A 58 -6.18 11.38 -26.37
CA GLN A 58 -5.54 10.10 -26.68
C GLN A 58 -5.31 9.31 -25.38
N GLY A 59 -5.41 7.99 -25.46
CA GLY A 59 -5.40 7.09 -24.31
C GLY A 59 -6.72 7.03 -23.55
N THR A 60 -7.74 7.80 -23.95
CA THR A 60 -9.08 7.77 -23.34
C THR A 60 -10.17 7.63 -24.41
N TYR A 61 -11.37 7.23 -23.99
CA TYR A 61 -12.52 7.05 -24.88
C TYR A 61 -13.84 7.39 -24.18
N SER A 62 -14.88 7.63 -24.97
CA SER A 62 -16.27 7.77 -24.50
C SER A 62 -17.19 7.01 -25.42
N ARG A 63 -17.73 5.87 -24.95
CA ARG A 63 -18.55 4.99 -25.78
C ARG A 63 -19.98 5.49 -25.98
N ASN A 64 -20.57 6.08 -24.95
CA ASN A 64 -22.00 6.39 -24.92
C ASN A 64 -22.23 7.91 -24.87
N GLU A 65 -23.38 8.32 -25.39
CA GLU A 65 -23.86 9.69 -25.22
C GLU A 65 -24.10 10.02 -23.74
N GLY A 66 -23.87 11.28 -23.36
CA GLY A 66 -24.12 11.76 -22.00
C GLY A 66 -23.08 11.34 -20.95
N MET A 67 -21.95 10.75 -21.35
CA MET A 67 -20.83 10.52 -20.44
C MET A 67 -20.30 11.86 -19.90
N SER A 68 -20.10 11.94 -18.58
CA SER A 68 -19.61 13.14 -17.89
C SER A 68 -18.09 13.29 -17.95
N GLY A 69 -17.39 12.39 -18.65
CA GLY A 69 -15.94 12.39 -18.82
C GLY A 69 -15.48 11.17 -19.62
N CYS A 70 -14.23 11.19 -20.08
CA CYS A 70 -13.63 10.10 -20.85
C CYS A 70 -13.02 9.05 -19.91
N SER A 71 -13.19 7.78 -20.24
CA SER A 71 -12.58 6.67 -19.52
C SER A 71 -11.20 6.34 -20.11
N PRO A 72 -10.18 6.04 -19.29
CA PRO A 72 -8.90 5.59 -19.81
C PRO A 72 -9.04 4.24 -20.52
N CYS A 73 -8.20 4.02 -21.54
CA CYS A 73 -8.07 2.72 -22.17
C CYS A 73 -7.58 1.70 -21.13
N ARG A 74 -8.24 0.55 -21.07
CA ARG A 74 -7.85 -0.54 -20.17
C ARG A 74 -6.50 -1.14 -20.61
N PRO A 75 -5.79 -1.87 -19.74
CA PRO A 75 -4.58 -2.58 -20.14
C PRO A 75 -4.80 -3.46 -21.37
N ASP A 76 -3.75 -3.65 -22.17
CA ASP A 76 -3.75 -4.32 -23.48
C ASP A 76 -4.61 -3.63 -24.56
N THR A 77 -5.09 -2.40 -24.31
CA THR A 77 -5.74 -1.55 -25.30
C THR A 77 -5.13 -0.14 -25.33
N TYR A 78 -5.27 0.57 -26.44
CA TYR A 78 -4.74 1.92 -26.61
C TYR A 78 -5.67 2.80 -27.45
N SER A 79 -5.43 4.11 -27.42
CA SER A 79 -6.06 5.05 -28.37
C SER A 79 -5.08 6.15 -28.74
N ASN A 80 -4.77 6.29 -30.02
CA ASN A 80 -3.90 7.34 -30.55
C ASN A 80 -4.67 8.47 -31.26
N VAL A 81 -6.01 8.49 -31.11
CA VAL A 81 -6.88 9.49 -31.76
C VAL A 81 -7.66 10.30 -30.74
N LEU A 82 -7.94 11.56 -31.07
CA LEU A 82 -8.84 12.41 -30.29
C LEU A 82 -10.30 11.99 -30.55
N GLY A 83 -11.13 12.05 -29.52
CA GLY A 83 -12.56 11.74 -29.62
C GLY A 83 -12.85 10.25 -29.83
N ALA A 84 -11.97 9.37 -29.34
CA ALA A 84 -12.16 7.93 -29.50
C ALA A 84 -13.47 7.45 -28.84
N LEU A 85 -14.21 6.59 -29.55
CA LEU A 85 -15.42 5.93 -29.03
C LEU A 85 -15.11 4.60 -28.35
N GLU A 86 -13.95 4.02 -28.64
CA GLU A 86 -13.44 2.78 -28.06
C GLU A 86 -11.92 2.73 -28.19
N CYS A 87 -11.29 1.84 -27.42
CA CYS A 87 -9.87 1.58 -27.50
C CYS A 87 -9.58 0.42 -28.44
N VAL A 88 -8.43 0.46 -29.08
CA VAL A 88 -7.92 -0.55 -30.00
C VAL A 88 -7.13 -1.58 -29.21
N GLU A 89 -7.41 -2.87 -29.42
CA GLU A 89 -6.66 -3.98 -28.80
C GLU A 89 -5.22 -4.03 -29.32
N CYS A 90 -4.26 -4.32 -28.43
CA CYS A 90 -2.89 -4.56 -28.82
C CYS A 90 -2.74 -5.91 -29.54
N PRO A 91 -1.82 -6.01 -30.53
CA PRO A 91 -1.43 -7.31 -31.08
C PRO A 91 -0.95 -8.27 -29.99
N SER A 92 -1.10 -9.58 -30.18
CA SER A 92 -0.77 -10.59 -29.15
C SER A 92 0.71 -10.59 -28.71
N SER A 93 1.62 -10.03 -29.50
CA SER A 93 3.04 -9.88 -29.16
C SER A 93 3.35 -8.58 -28.40
N GLN A 94 2.34 -7.74 -28.17
CA GLN A 94 2.46 -6.44 -27.55
C GLN A 94 1.49 -6.30 -26.38
N PHE A 95 1.74 -5.31 -25.54
CA PHE A 95 0.90 -4.96 -24.40
C PHE A 95 0.77 -3.44 -24.31
N SER A 96 -0.11 -2.95 -23.45
CA SER A 96 -0.15 -1.54 -23.09
C SER A 96 -0.62 -1.36 -21.66
N TYR A 97 -0.20 -0.27 -21.04
CA TYR A 97 -0.66 0.14 -19.73
C TYR A 97 -2.04 0.82 -19.82
N ILE A 98 -2.66 1.05 -18.67
CA ILE A 98 -3.87 1.86 -18.59
C ILE A 98 -3.60 3.27 -19.17
N GLY A 99 -4.51 3.74 -20.03
CA GLY A 99 -4.40 5.08 -20.62
C GLY A 99 -3.34 5.24 -21.71
N SER A 100 -2.75 4.14 -22.22
CA SER A 100 -1.71 4.21 -23.25
C SER A 100 -2.22 4.70 -24.61
N VAL A 101 -1.33 5.39 -25.33
CA VAL A 101 -1.57 5.86 -26.71
C VAL A 101 -0.96 4.95 -27.77
N GLU A 102 -0.19 3.94 -27.35
CA GLU A 102 0.45 2.96 -28.22
C GLU A 102 0.70 1.66 -27.44
N CYS A 103 1.05 0.61 -28.17
CA CYS A 103 1.43 -0.68 -27.59
C CYS A 103 2.95 -0.83 -27.57
N GLU A 104 3.45 -1.56 -26.57
CA GLU A 104 4.85 -1.88 -26.37
C GLU A 104 5.09 -3.38 -26.60
N ASP A 105 6.27 -3.74 -27.10
CA ASP A 105 6.63 -5.14 -27.35
C ASP A 105 6.80 -5.90 -26.03
N ARG A 106 6.25 -7.12 -25.98
CA ARG A 106 6.44 -8.03 -24.86
C ARG A 106 7.86 -8.55 -24.82
N GLN A 107 8.50 -8.46 -23.65
CA GLN A 107 9.81 -9.08 -23.42
C GLN A 107 9.65 -10.56 -23.02
N PRO A 108 10.71 -11.39 -23.11
CA PRO A 108 10.66 -12.75 -22.58
C PRO A 108 10.32 -12.75 -21.09
N CYS A 109 9.44 -13.67 -20.67
CA CYS A 109 9.06 -13.76 -19.26
C CYS A 109 10.22 -14.23 -18.37
N THR A 110 10.26 -13.72 -17.13
CA THR A 110 11.13 -14.18 -16.05
C THR A 110 10.31 -14.67 -14.85
N GLU A 111 10.98 -15.09 -13.78
CA GLU A 111 10.33 -15.46 -12.52
C GLU A 111 9.58 -14.30 -11.85
N ASP A 112 9.92 -13.04 -12.17
CA ASP A 112 9.21 -11.86 -11.65
C ASP A 112 7.87 -11.61 -12.36
N ASP A 113 7.64 -12.22 -13.53
CA ASP A 113 6.44 -12.00 -14.34
C ASP A 113 5.21 -12.77 -13.86
N TRP A 114 5.38 -13.62 -12.85
CA TRP A 114 4.30 -14.31 -12.16
C TRP A 114 4.45 -14.16 -10.65
N PHE A 115 3.35 -14.39 -9.94
CA PHE A 115 3.32 -14.38 -8.48
C PHE A 115 2.53 -15.59 -7.99
N SER A 116 2.77 -15.99 -6.76
CA SER A 116 1.97 -17.01 -6.11
C SER A 116 0.90 -16.38 -5.23
N SER A 117 -0.31 -16.92 -5.29
CA SER A 117 -1.38 -16.64 -4.35
C SER A 117 -1.81 -17.94 -3.67
N TYR A 118 -2.59 -17.82 -2.60
CA TYR A 118 -3.11 -18.97 -1.89
C TYR A 118 -4.64 -18.98 -1.95
N THR A 119 -5.23 -20.17 -2.05
CA THR A 119 -6.67 -20.32 -1.84
C THR A 119 -6.99 -20.04 -0.37
N PRO A 120 -8.26 -19.73 -0.03
CA PRO A 120 -8.71 -19.73 1.35
C PRO A 120 -8.30 -21.03 2.05
N CYS A 121 -7.93 -20.90 3.33
CA CYS A 121 -7.64 -22.05 4.17
C CYS A 121 -8.94 -22.79 4.50
N GLU A 122 -9.04 -24.09 4.26
CA GLU A 122 -10.20 -24.89 4.64
C GLU A 122 -9.72 -26.15 5.35
N ASP A 123 -10.20 -26.40 6.58
CA ASP A 123 -9.80 -27.56 7.39
C ASP A 123 -8.27 -27.73 7.58
N ASN A 124 -7.55 -26.61 7.70
CA ASN A 124 -6.08 -26.53 7.82
C ASN A 124 -5.32 -26.94 6.54
N GLU A 125 -6.00 -27.10 5.42
CA GLU A 125 -5.41 -27.31 4.09
C GLU A 125 -5.73 -26.15 3.14
N ARG A 126 -4.84 -25.93 2.18
CA ARG A 126 -5.02 -24.97 1.08
C ARG A 126 -4.20 -25.36 -0.14
N SER A 127 -4.38 -24.62 -1.23
CA SER A 127 -3.57 -24.73 -2.43
C SER A 127 -2.81 -23.43 -2.68
N GLN A 128 -1.61 -23.54 -3.28
CA GLN A 128 -0.86 -22.42 -3.83
C GLN A 128 -1.09 -22.37 -5.34
N LEU A 129 -1.50 -21.21 -5.83
CA LEU A 129 -1.75 -20.92 -7.24
C LEU A 129 -0.61 -20.04 -7.76
N PHE A 130 -0.31 -20.15 -9.06
CA PHE A 130 0.72 -19.36 -9.72
C PHE A 130 0.14 -18.69 -10.96
N GLU A 131 0.09 -17.35 -10.93
CA GLU A 131 -0.59 -16.53 -11.94
C GLU A 131 0.38 -15.49 -12.50
N PHE A 132 0.26 -15.19 -13.79
CA PHE A 132 1.00 -14.07 -14.38
C PHE A 132 0.49 -12.74 -13.81
N ASN A 133 1.37 -11.75 -13.75
CA ASN A 133 0.97 -10.37 -13.45
C ASN A 133 -0.10 -9.89 -14.46
N SER A 134 -0.95 -8.96 -14.02
CA SER A 134 -2.03 -8.39 -14.84
C SER A 134 -1.88 -6.86 -14.95
N PRO A 135 -1.67 -6.30 -16.15
CA PRO A 135 -1.55 -6.99 -17.43
C PRO A 135 -0.32 -7.90 -17.49
N VAL A 136 -0.42 -8.97 -18.28
CA VAL A 136 0.78 -9.73 -18.66
C VAL A 136 1.60 -8.74 -19.46
N THR A 137 2.87 -8.49 -19.11
CA THR A 137 3.75 -7.56 -19.86
C THR A 137 4.86 -8.30 -20.61
N CYS A 138 4.96 -9.61 -20.40
CA CYS A 138 5.91 -10.49 -21.05
C CYS A 138 5.25 -11.43 -22.08
N ASP A 139 6.07 -12.15 -22.86
CA ASP A 139 5.63 -13.14 -23.85
C ASP A 139 5.53 -14.53 -23.22
N SER A 140 4.30 -14.94 -22.89
CA SER A 140 4.02 -16.20 -22.19
C SER A 140 3.83 -17.40 -23.12
N ARG A 141 3.84 -17.23 -24.46
CA ARG A 141 3.45 -18.30 -25.41
C ARG A 141 4.32 -19.55 -25.34
N ASN A 142 5.58 -19.41 -24.91
CA ASN A 142 6.54 -20.53 -24.77
C ASN A 142 7.28 -20.48 -23.42
N TYR A 143 6.70 -19.86 -22.39
CA TYR A 143 7.33 -19.79 -21.07
C TYR A 143 6.88 -20.98 -20.21
N ASP A 144 7.83 -21.82 -19.80
CA ASP A 144 7.62 -23.01 -18.96
C ASP A 144 8.13 -22.83 -17.51
N GLY A 145 8.66 -21.65 -17.18
CA GLY A 145 9.22 -21.35 -15.86
C GLY A 145 8.18 -21.05 -14.77
N LYS A 146 6.88 -20.96 -15.12
CA LYS A 146 5.79 -20.75 -14.15
C LYS A 146 5.37 -22.10 -13.56
N PRO A 147 5.46 -22.32 -12.24
CA PRO A 147 5.06 -23.59 -11.63
C PRO A 147 3.58 -23.92 -11.83
N ASP A 148 3.28 -25.22 -11.70
CA ASP A 148 1.93 -25.72 -11.58
C ASP A 148 1.38 -25.51 -10.15
N ARG A 149 0.06 -25.55 -10.02
CA ARG A 149 -0.65 -25.48 -8.75
C ARG A 149 -0.13 -26.56 -7.78
N ILE A 150 0.11 -26.16 -6.53
CA ILE A 150 0.48 -27.07 -5.44
C ILE A 150 -0.74 -27.23 -4.53
N ASP A 151 -1.15 -28.48 -4.31
CA ASP A 151 -2.30 -28.85 -3.48
C ASP A 151 -1.87 -29.40 -2.12
N HIS A 152 -2.82 -29.42 -1.17
CA HIS A 152 -2.64 -30.00 0.18
C HIS A 152 -1.51 -29.37 0.99
N LEU A 153 -1.36 -28.05 0.89
CA LEU A 153 -0.47 -27.28 1.74
C LEU A 153 -1.12 -27.01 3.08
N GLU A 154 -0.31 -27.04 4.13
CA GLU A 154 -0.75 -26.56 5.44
C GLU A 154 -0.99 -25.04 5.38
N CYS A 155 -2.00 -24.58 6.10
CA CYS A 155 -2.27 -23.16 6.20
C CYS A 155 -1.20 -22.44 7.04
N ALA A 156 -0.89 -21.19 6.71
CA ALA A 156 0.05 -20.42 7.53
C ALA A 156 -0.49 -20.22 8.96
N PRO A 157 0.39 -20.02 9.96
CA PRO A 157 -0.03 -19.56 11.27
C PRO A 157 -0.74 -18.21 11.18
N CYS A 158 -1.59 -17.92 12.17
CA CYS A 158 -2.17 -16.58 12.27
C CYS A 158 -1.14 -15.56 12.73
N ASN A 159 -1.34 -14.31 12.31
CA ASN A 159 -0.55 -13.19 12.79
C ASN A 159 -0.58 -13.07 14.33
N PRO A 160 0.46 -12.50 14.96
CA PRO A 160 0.48 -12.28 16.39
C PRO A 160 -0.78 -11.55 16.90
N GLY A 161 -1.33 -12.03 18.01
CA GLY A 161 -2.59 -11.57 18.58
C GLY A 161 -3.85 -12.18 17.98
N GLN A 162 -3.69 -13.06 17.00
CA GLN A 162 -4.79 -13.80 16.38
C GLN A 162 -4.71 -15.30 16.67
N HIS A 163 -5.81 -15.98 16.40
CA HIS A 163 -5.89 -17.43 16.37
C HIS A 163 -6.88 -17.88 15.29
N ARG A 164 -6.74 -19.13 14.83
CA ARG A 164 -7.70 -19.77 13.93
C ARG A 164 -8.65 -20.65 14.74
N PRO A 165 -9.95 -20.33 14.85
CA PRO A 165 -10.92 -21.23 15.47
C PRO A 165 -10.99 -22.57 14.72
N SER A 166 -11.33 -23.65 15.42
CA SER A 166 -11.50 -24.96 14.78
C SER A 166 -12.61 -24.92 13.72
N GLY A 167 -12.28 -25.37 12.50
CA GLY A 167 -13.20 -25.34 11.35
C GLY A 167 -13.38 -23.95 10.72
N SER A 168 -12.62 -22.93 11.17
CA SER A 168 -12.59 -21.61 10.54
C SER A 168 -11.51 -21.55 9.46
N SER A 169 -11.85 -20.93 8.33
CA SER A 169 -10.90 -20.53 7.29
C SER A 169 -10.12 -19.26 7.63
N GLU A 170 -10.61 -18.49 8.59
CA GLU A 170 -10.11 -17.16 8.90
C GLU A 170 -9.44 -17.11 10.29
N CYS A 171 -8.40 -16.30 10.37
CA CYS A 171 -7.79 -15.88 11.62
C CYS A 171 -8.62 -14.76 12.25
N VAL A 172 -8.90 -14.89 13.54
CA VAL A 172 -9.67 -13.89 14.30
C VAL A 172 -8.83 -13.35 15.45
N ASN A 173 -9.08 -12.10 15.81
CA ASN A 173 -8.42 -11.45 16.94
C ASN A 173 -8.77 -12.18 18.25
N CYS A 174 -7.77 -12.35 19.12
CA CYS A 174 -8.02 -12.72 20.50
C CYS A 174 -8.90 -11.66 21.20
N ALA A 175 -9.67 -12.09 22.22
CA ALA A 175 -10.40 -11.16 23.06
C ALA A 175 -9.45 -10.14 23.72
N ALA A 176 -9.95 -8.93 24.03
CA ALA A 176 -9.13 -7.80 24.46
C ALA A 176 -8.26 -8.08 25.71
N ASN A 177 -8.69 -8.99 26.58
CA ASN A 177 -7.96 -9.38 27.79
C ASN A 177 -6.96 -10.55 27.59
N LEU A 178 -6.77 -10.99 26.34
CA LEU A 178 -5.91 -12.10 25.96
C LEU A 178 -4.85 -11.66 24.94
N TYR A 179 -3.78 -12.45 24.85
CA TYR A 179 -2.73 -12.29 23.85
C TYR A 179 -2.37 -13.61 23.18
N SER A 180 -1.77 -13.56 21.99
CA SER A 180 -1.28 -14.75 21.28
C SER A 180 0.07 -14.43 20.63
N PRO A 181 1.18 -15.04 21.08
CA PRO A 181 2.47 -14.94 20.39
C PRO A 181 2.39 -15.54 18.97
N PHE A 182 3.35 -15.17 18.12
CA PHE A 182 3.50 -15.79 16.79
C PHE A 182 3.54 -17.33 16.90
N GLU A 183 2.92 -18.01 15.94
CA GLU A 183 2.76 -19.49 15.87
C GLU A 183 2.03 -20.17 17.04
N SER A 184 1.66 -19.45 18.11
CA SER A 184 0.96 -20.07 19.24
C SER A 184 -0.45 -20.53 18.86
N ASN A 185 -1.10 -19.81 17.92
CA ASN A 185 -2.50 -20.02 17.49
C ASN A 185 -3.49 -20.19 18.66
N LYS A 186 -3.16 -19.62 19.83
CA LYS A 186 -3.88 -19.81 21.09
C LYS A 186 -3.78 -18.55 21.92
N CYS A 187 -4.94 -18.04 22.31
CA CYS A 187 -5.07 -16.88 23.20
C CYS A 187 -4.81 -17.29 24.66
N LYS A 188 -4.00 -16.49 25.37
CA LYS A 188 -3.61 -16.69 26.76
C LYS A 188 -3.84 -15.40 27.55
N GLU A 189 -4.04 -15.55 28.85
CA GLU A 189 -4.13 -14.41 29.78
C GLU A 189 -2.74 -13.90 30.16
N CYS A 190 -2.63 -12.59 30.39
CA CYS A 190 -1.45 -12.00 30.99
C CYS A 190 -1.38 -12.32 32.50
N SER A 191 -0.16 -12.52 33.01
CA SER A 191 0.08 -12.70 34.44
C SER A 191 -0.20 -11.43 35.24
N ALA A 192 -0.46 -11.57 36.53
CA ALA A 192 -0.65 -10.42 37.42
C ALA A 192 0.55 -9.45 37.34
N GLY A 193 0.26 -8.14 37.31
CA GLY A 193 1.25 -7.08 37.08
C GLY A 193 1.54 -6.78 35.60
N THR A 194 0.93 -7.51 34.67
CA THR A 194 1.04 -7.26 33.23
C THR A 194 -0.34 -7.15 32.57
N TYR A 195 -0.41 -6.55 31.39
CA TYR A 195 -1.64 -6.37 30.62
C TYR A 195 -1.38 -6.60 29.12
N PRO A 196 -2.38 -7.00 28.31
CA PRO A 196 -2.20 -7.20 26.87
C PRO A 196 -1.91 -5.87 26.17
N LYS A 197 -0.76 -5.77 25.49
CA LYS A 197 -0.41 -4.57 24.75
C LYS A 197 -1.18 -4.51 23.42
N LYS A 198 -1.99 -3.47 23.23
CA LYS A 198 -2.77 -3.25 21.98
C LYS A 198 -1.84 -2.88 20.83
N GLU A 199 -1.68 -3.79 19.87
CA GLU A 199 -0.87 -3.57 18.67
C GLU A 199 -1.37 -4.42 17.50
N LEU A 200 -1.41 -3.81 16.31
CA LEU A 200 -1.46 -4.55 15.06
C LEU A 200 -0.04 -5.02 14.74
N TYR A 201 0.12 -6.31 14.46
CA TYR A 201 1.42 -6.90 14.16
C TYR A 201 1.21 -7.94 13.05
N PHE A 202 1.74 -7.64 11.86
CA PHE A 202 1.67 -8.49 10.68
C PHE A 202 3.06 -8.99 10.28
N THR A 203 3.18 -10.30 10.21
CA THR A 203 4.33 -11.05 9.67
C THR A 203 3.89 -12.04 8.59
N GLU A 204 2.58 -12.15 8.36
CA GLU A 204 1.95 -13.00 7.35
C GLU A 204 0.89 -12.16 6.62
N PHE A 205 1.05 -11.98 5.31
CA PHE A 205 0.22 -11.09 4.49
C PHE A 205 -0.63 -11.88 3.49
N GLU A 206 -1.39 -12.86 3.99
CA GLU A 206 -2.16 -13.77 3.12
C GLU A 206 -3.32 -13.08 2.39
N THR A 207 -3.96 -12.11 3.04
CA THR A 207 -5.10 -11.37 2.49
C THR A 207 -5.22 -9.99 3.11
N TYR A 208 -5.63 -9.01 2.31
CA TYR A 208 -5.96 -7.67 2.81
C TYR A 208 -7.12 -7.67 3.82
N ALA A 209 -7.97 -8.71 3.82
CA ALA A 209 -9.06 -8.83 4.81
C ALA A 209 -8.53 -8.96 6.26
N LEU A 210 -7.32 -9.50 6.43
CA LEU A 210 -6.66 -9.60 7.73
C LEU A 210 -5.95 -8.31 8.16
N LEU A 211 -5.87 -7.33 7.24
CA LEU A 211 -5.23 -6.03 7.43
C LEU A 211 -6.32 -4.94 7.52
N PRO A 212 -7.02 -4.79 8.66
CA PRO A 212 -8.13 -3.86 8.78
C PRO A 212 -7.71 -2.43 8.43
N GLY A 213 -8.49 -1.80 7.55
CA GLY A 213 -8.22 -0.44 7.10
C GLY A 213 -7.07 -0.33 6.08
N VAL A 214 -6.55 -1.44 5.55
CA VAL A 214 -5.55 -1.40 4.49
C VAL A 214 -6.19 -1.32 3.11
N ASN A 215 -5.70 -0.39 2.30
CA ASN A 215 -6.01 -0.29 0.88
C ASN A 215 -4.71 -0.20 0.08
N SER A 216 -4.77 -0.62 -1.17
CA SER A 216 -3.61 -0.63 -2.05
C SER A 216 -4.01 -0.16 -3.43
N SER A 217 -3.20 0.73 -4.02
CA SER A 217 -3.47 1.28 -5.35
C SER A 217 -2.19 1.64 -6.10
N CYS A 218 -2.29 1.82 -7.41
CA CYS A 218 -1.21 2.30 -8.25
C CYS A 218 -1.70 3.41 -9.18
N VAL A 219 -0.87 4.44 -9.36
CA VAL A 219 -1.11 5.56 -10.28
C VAL A 219 0.07 5.67 -11.25
N GLY A 220 -0.25 5.85 -12.54
CA GLY A 220 0.74 5.90 -13.62
C GLY A 220 0.72 4.64 -14.49
N GLN A 221 1.89 4.24 -14.99
CA GLN A 221 2.04 3.08 -15.87
C GLN A 221 2.16 1.79 -15.05
N CYS A 222 1.01 1.37 -14.52
CA CYS A 222 0.90 0.30 -13.57
C CYS A 222 0.78 -1.08 -14.25
N ALA A 223 1.73 -1.98 -13.97
CA ALA A 223 1.62 -3.39 -14.33
C ALA A 223 0.94 -4.24 -13.25
N THR A 224 0.68 -3.66 -12.08
CA THR A 224 -0.08 -4.25 -10.98
C THR A 224 -1.07 -3.21 -10.47
N GLY A 225 -2.19 -3.65 -9.90
CA GLY A 225 -3.21 -2.73 -9.35
C GLY A 225 -2.77 -1.99 -8.08
N GLY A 226 -1.58 -2.26 -7.56
CA GLY A 226 -1.07 -1.83 -6.28
C GLY A 226 -0.02 -2.81 -5.76
N TRP A 227 0.17 -2.82 -4.46
CA TRP A 227 0.92 -3.83 -3.74
C TRP A 227 0.35 -5.24 -3.97
N ARG A 228 1.23 -6.23 -4.19
CA ARG A 228 0.86 -7.63 -4.38
C ARG A 228 1.07 -8.41 -3.08
N LEU A 229 0.20 -9.37 -2.82
CA LEU A 229 0.37 -10.34 -1.75
C LEU A 229 1.24 -11.49 -2.27
N LEU A 230 2.35 -11.77 -1.61
CA LEU A 230 3.33 -12.80 -2.00
C LEU A 230 3.45 -13.94 -0.97
N GLY A 231 2.43 -14.10 -0.12
CA GLY A 231 2.45 -15.06 1.00
C GLY A 231 2.84 -14.38 2.31
N PRO A 232 4.06 -14.60 2.85
CA PRO A 232 4.51 -13.95 4.07
C PRO A 232 4.91 -12.49 3.86
N ASP A 233 5.02 -12.04 2.61
CA ASP A 233 5.45 -10.69 2.25
C ASP A 233 4.40 -10.00 1.37
N ILE A 234 4.50 -8.67 1.30
CA ILE A 234 3.88 -7.87 0.23
C ILE A 234 4.93 -7.09 -0.52
N ASP A 235 4.74 -6.87 -1.82
CA ASP A 235 5.63 -6.01 -2.59
C ASP A 235 4.88 -4.93 -3.35
N SER A 236 5.59 -3.88 -3.75
CA SER A 236 5.03 -2.77 -4.51
C SER A 236 4.71 -3.11 -5.96
N GLY A 237 4.79 -4.38 -6.39
CA GLY A 237 4.64 -4.77 -7.78
C GLY A 237 5.92 -4.65 -8.62
N VAL A 238 5.86 -5.26 -9.81
CA VAL A 238 6.94 -5.29 -10.82
C VAL A 238 6.36 -5.05 -12.21
N GLY A 239 7.22 -4.78 -13.18
CA GLY A 239 6.84 -4.53 -14.58
C GLY A 239 6.22 -3.16 -14.82
N HIS A 240 6.18 -2.29 -13.80
CA HIS A 240 5.74 -0.90 -13.95
C HIS A 240 6.55 -0.17 -15.02
N GLY A 241 5.89 0.73 -15.75
CA GLY A 241 6.50 1.53 -16.80
C GLY A 241 7.49 2.57 -16.29
N GLN A 242 7.59 3.67 -17.02
CA GLN A 242 8.54 4.76 -16.72
C GLN A 242 8.23 5.47 -15.41
N ILE A 243 6.95 5.68 -15.11
CA ILE A 243 6.51 6.36 -13.90
C ILE A 243 5.35 5.59 -13.29
N ALA A 244 5.53 5.18 -12.04
CA ALA A 244 4.46 4.59 -11.23
C ALA A 244 4.65 4.98 -9.77
N ASP A 245 3.54 5.36 -9.14
CA ASP A 245 3.43 5.54 -7.70
C ASP A 245 2.50 4.46 -7.15
N VAL A 246 3.02 3.65 -6.23
CA VAL A 246 2.31 2.52 -5.64
C VAL A 246 2.07 2.82 -4.16
N TYR A 247 0.80 2.87 -3.78
CA TYR A 247 0.34 3.30 -2.46
C TYR A 247 -0.12 2.09 -1.66
N LEU A 248 0.43 1.91 -0.47
CA LEU A 248 -0.16 1.11 0.59
C LEU A 248 -0.70 2.08 1.64
N GLU A 249 -2.00 2.08 1.83
CA GLU A 249 -2.68 2.98 2.74
C GLU A 249 -3.21 2.21 3.94
N THR A 250 -3.11 2.75 5.15
CA THR A 250 -3.68 2.17 6.36
C THR A 250 -4.44 3.22 7.14
N PHE A 251 -5.72 2.95 7.41
CA PHE A 251 -6.57 3.77 8.26
C PHE A 251 -6.62 3.18 9.66
N VAL A 252 -6.17 3.94 10.67
CA VAL A 252 -6.15 3.51 12.08
C VAL A 252 -6.61 4.62 13.02
N GLU A 253 -7.19 4.24 14.15
CA GLU A 253 -7.49 5.13 15.28
C GLU A 253 -6.63 4.68 16.47
N LEU A 254 -5.92 5.60 17.11
CA LEU A 254 -5.03 5.33 18.24
C LEU A 254 -5.61 5.93 19.53
N ASP A 255 -5.82 5.11 20.56
CA ASP A 255 -6.26 5.55 21.89
C ASP A 255 -5.11 6.22 22.67
N THR A 256 -3.88 5.79 22.41
CA THR A 256 -2.64 6.30 23.01
C THR A 256 -1.63 6.64 21.94
N PRO A 257 -0.66 7.55 22.21
CA PRO A 257 0.47 7.73 21.31
C PRO A 257 1.14 6.38 21.00
N GLY A 258 1.42 6.19 19.72
CA GLY A 258 1.82 4.90 19.18
C GLY A 258 3.06 4.99 18.32
N VAL A 259 3.45 3.85 17.78
CA VAL A 259 4.62 3.69 16.94
C VAL A 259 4.23 2.81 15.78
N VAL A 260 4.52 3.27 14.56
CA VAL A 260 4.47 2.44 13.36
C VAL A 260 5.88 2.00 12.98
N THR A 261 6.02 0.72 12.66
CA THR A 261 7.28 0.10 12.25
C THR A 261 7.07 -0.71 10.98
N TYR A 262 8.01 -0.59 10.05
CA TYR A 262 8.11 -1.37 8.82
C TYR A 262 9.45 -2.09 8.81
N ASP A 263 9.44 -3.39 8.54
CA ASP A 263 10.62 -4.12 8.07
C ASP A 263 10.46 -4.39 6.57
N TYR A 264 11.40 -3.92 5.76
CA TYR A 264 11.30 -4.03 4.32
C TYR A 264 12.64 -4.15 3.62
N SER A 265 12.63 -4.78 2.45
CA SER A 265 13.76 -4.84 1.51
C SER A 265 13.47 -4.00 0.27
N VAL A 266 14.53 -3.56 -0.40
CA VAL A 266 14.40 -2.76 -1.63
C VAL A 266 15.23 -3.39 -2.74
N ILE A 267 14.58 -3.55 -3.89
CA ILE A 267 15.25 -3.81 -5.17
C ILE A 267 14.99 -2.57 -6.03
N CYS A 268 16.01 -1.76 -6.24
CA CYS A 268 15.96 -0.56 -7.04
C CYS A 268 17.28 -0.37 -7.81
N ASN A 269 17.23 -0.65 -9.11
CA ASN A 269 18.33 -0.45 -10.04
C ASN A 269 18.20 0.82 -10.89
N ASP A 270 17.04 1.51 -10.79
CA ASP A 270 16.78 2.81 -11.41
C ASP A 270 16.67 3.93 -10.35
N TYR A 271 15.83 4.94 -10.58
CA TYR A 271 15.52 5.96 -9.60
C TYR A 271 14.22 5.64 -8.88
N CYS A 272 14.34 5.17 -7.63
CA CYS A 272 13.19 4.93 -6.75
C CYS A 272 13.14 5.93 -5.59
N ARG A 273 11.94 6.12 -5.07
CA ARG A 273 11.68 6.94 -3.89
C ARG A 273 10.66 6.23 -3.01
N ILE A 274 10.97 6.12 -1.73
CA ILE A 274 10.03 5.61 -0.72
C ILE A 274 9.65 6.77 0.19
N LEU A 275 8.35 6.99 0.36
CA LEU A 275 7.80 7.95 1.30
C LEU A 275 6.89 7.25 2.29
N PHE A 276 7.03 7.62 3.56
CA PHE A 276 6.00 7.44 4.57
C PHE A 276 5.26 8.76 4.75
N ILE A 277 3.94 8.72 4.71
CA ILE A 277 3.07 9.88 4.87
C ILE A 277 2.04 9.55 5.95
N ASP A 278 1.95 10.37 6.98
CA ASP A 278 0.86 10.38 7.93
C ASP A 278 0.05 11.66 7.74
N ILE A 279 -1.11 11.54 7.10
CA ILE A 279 -1.98 12.67 6.80
C ILE A 279 -2.62 13.21 8.09
N GLY A 280 -2.96 12.35 9.04
CA GLY A 280 -3.59 12.74 10.31
C GLY A 280 -2.62 13.48 11.23
N GLY A 281 -1.36 13.04 11.27
CA GLY A 281 -0.28 13.68 12.04
C GLY A 281 0.53 14.73 11.27
N GLY A 282 0.23 14.97 9.99
CA GLY A 282 0.93 15.96 9.15
C GLY A 282 2.42 15.66 8.94
N THR A 283 2.79 14.37 8.91
CA THR A 283 4.20 13.94 8.82
C THR A 283 4.49 13.36 7.44
N VAL A 284 5.63 13.75 6.85
CA VAL A 284 6.16 13.17 5.60
C VAL A 284 7.63 12.83 5.83
N VAL A 285 7.99 11.56 5.66
CA VAL A 285 9.35 11.06 5.84
C VAL A 285 9.78 10.36 4.56
N ARG A 286 11.02 10.63 4.13
CA ARG A 286 11.64 9.89 3.03
C ARG A 286 12.49 8.77 3.59
N TYR A 287 12.23 7.55 3.15
CA TYR A 287 13.01 6.38 3.53
C TYR A 287 14.12 6.05 2.51
N PRO A 288 15.16 5.30 2.93
CA PRO A 288 16.16 4.77 2.01
C PRO A 288 15.52 3.90 0.93
N ALA A 289 15.86 4.17 -0.33
CA ALA A 289 15.42 3.42 -1.50
C ALA A 289 16.63 2.84 -2.26
N LYS A 290 17.60 2.30 -1.51
CA LYS A 290 18.79 1.65 -2.06
C LYS A 290 18.67 0.15 -1.87
N ASN A 291 19.30 -0.62 -2.76
CA ASN A 291 19.40 -2.07 -2.63
C ASN A 291 19.98 -2.47 -1.28
N GLU A 292 19.11 -2.95 -0.41
CA GLU A 292 19.40 -3.36 0.96
C GLU A 292 18.18 -4.14 1.47
N ASP A 293 18.46 -5.18 2.26
CA ASP A 293 17.45 -6.09 2.79
C ASP A 293 17.22 -5.83 4.29
N ASN A 294 16.00 -6.08 4.76
CA ASN A 294 15.60 -5.99 6.17
C ASN A 294 15.88 -4.62 6.82
N ILE A 295 15.53 -3.54 6.12
CA ILE A 295 15.59 -2.17 6.62
C ILE A 295 14.42 -1.95 7.58
N ILE A 296 14.73 -1.64 8.83
CA ILE A 296 13.74 -1.28 9.84
C ILE A 296 13.56 0.24 9.87
N GLN A 297 12.33 0.71 9.64
CA GLN A 297 11.96 2.10 9.80
C GLN A 297 10.84 2.25 10.82
N THR A 298 10.91 3.33 11.61
CA THR A 298 9.98 3.58 12.69
C THR A 298 9.54 5.04 12.70
N GLN A 299 8.26 5.29 12.94
CA GLN A 299 7.72 6.63 13.11
C GLN A 299 6.79 6.70 14.33
N GLN A 300 6.94 7.78 15.10
CA GLN A 300 6.06 8.08 16.23
C GLN A 300 4.74 8.64 15.71
N LEU A 301 3.64 8.19 16.29
CA LEU A 301 2.27 8.62 15.99
C LEU A 301 1.64 9.24 17.24
N THR A 302 0.87 10.30 17.05
CA THR A 302 0.05 10.87 18.12
C THR A 302 -1.17 9.99 18.38
N ALA A 303 -1.90 10.25 19.48
CA ALA A 303 -3.23 9.68 19.63
C ALA A 303 -4.21 10.34 18.65
N GLY A 304 -5.23 9.62 18.18
CA GLY A 304 -6.22 10.11 17.23
C GLY A 304 -6.31 9.27 15.95
N THR A 305 -6.96 9.83 14.92
CA THR A 305 -7.17 9.15 13.63
C THR A 305 -6.03 9.44 12.66
N HIS A 306 -5.49 8.39 12.05
CA HIS A 306 -4.40 8.47 11.09
C HIS A 306 -4.77 7.77 9.78
N ARG A 307 -4.34 8.39 8.67
CA ARG A 307 -4.26 7.76 7.34
C ARG A 307 -2.78 7.69 7.00
N LEU A 308 -2.20 6.52 7.20
CA LEU A 308 -0.80 6.21 6.92
C LEU A 308 -0.67 5.78 5.47
N GLN A 309 0.38 6.22 4.79
CA GLN A 309 0.70 5.77 3.43
C GLN A 309 2.17 5.41 3.35
N VAL A 310 2.46 4.23 2.81
CA VAL A 310 3.77 3.88 2.28
C VAL A 310 3.68 3.96 0.76
N VAL A 311 4.45 4.88 0.19
CA VAL A 311 4.46 5.14 -1.24
C VAL A 311 5.80 4.71 -1.81
N PHE A 312 5.78 3.74 -2.73
CA PHE A 312 6.91 3.41 -3.57
C PHE A 312 6.72 4.08 -4.93
N SER A 313 7.59 5.03 -5.25
CA SER A 313 7.65 5.68 -6.55
C SER A 313 8.82 5.12 -7.36
N LYS A 314 8.57 4.80 -8.62
CA LYS A 314 9.58 4.46 -9.62
C LYS A 314 9.61 5.52 -10.71
N PHE A 315 10.82 5.94 -11.08
CA PHE A 315 11.08 6.80 -12.22
C PHE A 315 12.20 6.18 -13.06
N THR A 316 11.91 5.76 -14.28
CA THR A 316 12.89 5.12 -15.14
C THR A 316 12.80 5.61 -16.58
N GLN A 317 13.88 5.41 -17.33
CA GLN A 317 13.94 5.66 -18.77
C GLN A 317 13.36 4.46 -19.54
N ILE A 318 13.15 4.60 -20.84
CA ILE A 318 12.74 3.47 -21.71
C ILE A 318 13.75 2.32 -21.53
N GLY A 319 13.26 1.12 -21.22
CA GLY A 319 14.10 -0.06 -20.99
C GLY A 319 14.69 -0.17 -19.57
N GLY A 320 14.11 0.54 -18.61
CA GLY A 320 14.42 0.41 -17.18
C GLY A 320 14.22 -0.99 -16.62
N ASP A 321 14.76 -1.23 -15.43
CA ASP A 321 14.62 -2.51 -14.75
C ASP A 321 13.14 -2.76 -14.40
N ARG A 322 12.65 -3.94 -14.78
CA ARG A 322 11.26 -4.36 -14.52
C ARG A 322 11.08 -4.82 -13.08
N ASN A 323 12.15 -5.08 -12.35
CA ASN A 323 12.14 -5.61 -11.00
C ASN A 323 12.36 -4.55 -9.89
N ASN A 324 12.19 -3.26 -10.21
CA ASN A 324 12.24 -2.23 -9.18
C ASN A 324 11.01 -2.35 -8.26
N ARG A 325 11.21 -2.74 -6.99
CA ARG A 325 10.16 -2.93 -5.99
C ARG A 325 10.65 -2.69 -4.56
N MET A 326 9.72 -2.35 -3.68
CA MET A 326 9.86 -2.45 -2.24
C MET A 326 9.09 -3.68 -1.76
N ILE A 327 9.66 -4.45 -0.83
CA ILE A 327 9.06 -5.66 -0.27
C ILE A 327 8.94 -5.46 1.24
N ILE A 328 7.74 -5.51 1.81
CA ILE A 328 7.50 -5.41 3.24
C ILE A 328 7.36 -6.82 3.81
N HIS A 329 8.18 -7.11 4.82
CA HIS A 329 8.23 -8.38 5.56
C HIS A 329 7.49 -8.31 6.89
N GLU A 330 7.52 -7.14 7.52
CA GLU A 330 6.85 -6.90 8.80
C GLU A 330 6.16 -5.54 8.81
N TYR A 331 4.93 -5.50 9.33
CA TYR A 331 4.21 -4.25 9.56
C TYR A 331 3.57 -4.22 10.95
N LYS A 332 3.94 -3.23 11.75
CA LYS A 332 3.50 -3.12 13.14
C LYS A 332 3.01 -1.72 13.49
N ILE A 333 1.90 -1.62 14.20
CA ILE A 333 1.36 -0.35 14.72
C ILE A 333 0.89 -0.55 16.16
N SER A 334 1.50 0.17 17.12
CA SER A 334 1.09 0.13 18.52
C SER A 334 0.08 1.23 18.86
N GLY A 335 -0.69 1.03 19.95
CA GLY A 335 -1.63 2.03 20.46
C GLY A 335 -2.95 2.10 19.69
N VAL A 336 -3.15 1.18 18.74
CA VAL A 336 -4.35 1.09 17.92
C VAL A 336 -5.53 0.67 18.79
N LYS A 337 -6.64 1.40 18.67
CA LYS A 337 -7.90 1.14 19.34
C LYS A 337 -8.45 -0.22 18.91
N ASP A 338 -8.95 -0.99 19.88
CA ASP A 338 -9.52 -2.34 19.69
C ASP A 338 -8.59 -3.34 18.97
N ALA A 339 -7.28 -3.07 18.95
CA ALA A 339 -6.30 -3.99 18.37
C ALA A 339 -6.08 -5.24 19.25
N PRO A 340 -5.72 -6.39 18.64
CA PRO A 340 -5.30 -7.56 19.37
C PRO A 340 -3.96 -7.32 20.08
N SER A 341 -3.48 -8.36 20.77
CA SER A 341 -2.23 -8.30 21.51
C SER A 341 -1.33 -9.50 21.21
N SER A 342 -0.10 -9.21 20.79
CA SER A 342 0.94 -10.23 20.58
C SER A 342 1.62 -10.67 21.88
N SER A 343 1.57 -9.82 22.91
CA SER A 343 2.41 -9.92 24.10
C SER A 343 1.86 -9.12 25.28
N CYS A 344 2.31 -9.45 26.48
CA CYS A 344 1.98 -8.72 27.69
C CYS A 344 3.04 -7.66 27.98
N GLU A 345 2.60 -6.49 28.44
CA GLU A 345 3.44 -5.41 28.91
C GLU A 345 3.26 -5.22 30.42
N SER A 346 4.33 -4.82 31.11
CA SER A 346 4.26 -4.52 32.54
C SER A 346 3.38 -3.30 32.79
N CYS A 347 2.58 -3.36 33.87
CA CYS A 347 1.87 -2.19 34.33
C CYS A 347 2.84 -1.05 34.66
N PRO A 348 2.52 0.21 34.34
CA PRO A 348 3.35 1.35 34.72
C PRO A 348 3.29 1.62 36.23
N ALA A 349 4.35 2.23 36.75
CA ALA A 349 4.48 2.57 38.17
C ALA A 349 3.25 3.31 38.71
N GLY A 350 2.82 2.91 39.91
CA GLY A 350 1.60 3.39 40.55
C GLY A 350 0.31 2.71 40.05
N THR A 351 0.39 1.70 39.20
CA THR A 351 -0.76 0.90 38.75
C THR A 351 -0.57 -0.60 39.04
N LYS A 352 -1.65 -1.38 38.97
CA LYS A 352 -1.66 -2.83 39.16
C LYS A 352 -2.69 -3.51 38.24
N SER A 353 -2.44 -4.77 37.91
CA SER A 353 -3.39 -5.67 37.26
C SER A 353 -3.40 -7.02 37.97
N ASN A 354 -4.57 -7.66 38.01
CA ASN A 354 -4.68 -9.09 38.32
C ASN A 354 -4.41 -9.90 37.05
N GLN A 355 -4.28 -11.22 37.21
CA GLN A 355 -4.19 -12.11 36.04
C GLN A 355 -5.45 -11.97 35.18
N GLY A 356 -5.25 -11.81 33.87
CA GLY A 356 -6.33 -11.70 32.89
C GLY A 356 -7.05 -10.35 32.83
N ASP A 357 -6.57 -9.32 33.55
CA ASP A 357 -7.09 -7.96 33.40
C ASP A 357 -6.65 -7.35 32.05
N GLU A 358 -7.54 -6.62 31.38
CA GLU A 358 -7.26 -5.93 30.10
C GLU A 358 -6.36 -4.69 30.29
N PHE A 359 -6.50 -3.99 31.41
CA PHE A 359 -5.83 -2.72 31.67
C PHE A 359 -5.32 -2.63 33.12
N CYS A 360 -4.29 -1.83 33.30
CA CYS A 360 -3.78 -1.53 34.64
C CYS A 360 -4.64 -0.49 35.34
N THR A 361 -4.89 -0.70 36.64
CA THR A 361 -5.69 0.18 37.49
C THR A 361 -4.80 0.91 38.50
N PRO A 362 -5.05 2.19 38.82
CA PRO A 362 -4.25 2.92 39.81
C PRO A 362 -4.24 2.24 41.19
N CYS A 363 -3.10 2.29 41.88
CA CYS A 363 -2.98 1.81 43.24
C CYS A 363 -3.92 2.60 44.19
N PRO A 364 -4.68 1.94 45.07
CA PRO A 364 -5.47 2.60 46.10
C PRO A 364 -4.64 3.47 47.03
N ALA A 365 -5.28 4.46 47.68
CA ALA A 365 -4.61 5.29 48.68
C ALA A 365 -3.98 4.43 49.79
N GLY A 366 -2.71 4.69 50.10
CA GLY A 366 -1.93 3.94 51.10
C GLY A 366 -1.15 2.74 50.53
N THR A 367 -1.23 2.46 49.23
CA THR A 367 -0.41 1.45 48.54
C THR A 367 0.40 2.07 47.40
N TYR A 368 1.41 1.35 46.90
CA TYR A 368 2.25 1.78 45.78
C TYR A 368 2.65 0.57 44.92
N SER A 369 2.96 0.83 43.63
CA SER A 369 3.70 -0.08 42.74
C SER A 369 4.92 0.67 42.20
N ASN A 370 6.11 0.06 42.28
CA ASN A 370 7.37 0.67 41.84
C ASN A 370 7.73 0.31 40.40
N GLU A 371 7.03 -0.65 39.83
CA GLU A 371 7.15 -1.05 38.43
C GLU A 371 5.82 -0.75 37.74
#